data_AF-A0A7S7TMC2-F1
#
_entry.id   AF-A0A7S7TMC2-F1
#
_cell.length_a   1.000
_cell.length_b   1.000
_cell.length_c   1.000
_cell.angle_alpha   90.00
_cell.angle_beta   90.00
_cell.angle_gamma   90.00
#
_symmetry.space_group_name_H-M   'P 1'
#
loop_
_entity.id
_entity.type
_entity.pdbx_description
1 polymer ?
#
loop_
_entity_poly.entity_id
_entity_poly.type
_entity_poly.pdbx_seq_one_letter_code
_entity_poly.pdbx_strand_id
1 'polypeptide(L)'
;MNVRRFAIFGLIGPFVGFLVFIALGGGFASHAVEAFLILLPFAMIAGLVPAILTALFDSAFEKWPLRRSGRFMGVAAIGYATAYLLMLENLVETTVSIPFEYRWGLIGAIPAVFCSWLNELATR
;
A
#
# COMPACT_ATOMS: atom_id res chain seq x y z
N MET A 1 1.26 20.62 -3.76
CA MET A 1 0.88 19.20 -3.50
C MET A 1 -0.62 19.08 -3.71
N ASN A 2 -1.09 18.01 -4.37
CA ASN A 2 -2.51 17.85 -4.68
C ASN A 2 -3.22 17.09 -3.55
N VAL A 3 -4.08 17.77 -2.79
CA VAL A 3 -4.80 17.23 -1.61
C VAL A 3 -5.60 15.98 -1.97
N ARG A 4 -6.18 15.93 -3.17
CA ARG A 4 -6.92 14.76 -3.67
C ARG A 4 -6.05 13.51 -3.72
N ARG A 5 -4.79 13.62 -4.14
CA ARG A 5 -3.88 12.47 -4.23
C ARG A 5 -3.63 11.86 -2.86
N PHE A 6 -3.35 12.69 -1.87
CA PHE A 6 -3.17 12.22 -0.50
C PHE A 6 -4.45 11.62 0.06
N ALA A 7 -5.62 12.18 -0.26
CA ALA A 7 -6.90 11.58 0.12
C ALA A 7 -7.09 10.20 -0.53
N ILE A 8 -6.83 10.05 -1.84
CA ILE A 8 -6.94 8.75 -2.53
C ILE A 8 -5.97 7.74 -1.92
N PHE A 9 -4.69 8.08 -1.78
CA PHE A 9 -3.70 7.15 -1.24
C PHE A 9 -3.98 6.84 0.24
N GLY A 10 -4.26 7.85 1.07
CA GLY A 10 -4.46 7.67 2.51
C GLY A 10 -5.79 7.01 2.88
N LEU A 11 -6.87 7.24 2.11
CA LEU A 11 -8.18 6.66 2.39
C LEU A 11 -8.45 5.37 1.61
N ILE A 12 -7.96 5.22 0.38
CA ILE A 12 -8.22 4.03 -0.45
C ILE A 12 -7.05 3.04 -0.37
N GLY A 13 -5.82 3.54 -0.30
CA GLY A 13 -4.62 2.71 -0.29
C GLY A 13 -4.62 1.64 0.80
N PRO A 14 -4.87 1.98 2.09
CA PRO A 14 -4.91 0.98 3.15
C PRO A 14 -6.05 -0.05 3.00
N PHE A 15 -7.23 0.35 2.49
CA PHE A 15 -8.32 -0.61 2.22
C PHE A 15 -7.92 -1.61 1.13
N VAL A 16 -7.36 -1.12 0.03
CA VAL A 16 -6.92 -2.00 -1.07
C VAL A 16 -5.74 -2.88 -0.62
N GLY A 17 -4.79 -2.32 0.13
CA GLY A 17 -3.70 -3.09 0.73
C GLY A 17 -4.19 -4.17 1.68
N PHE A 18 -5.20 -3.89 2.50
CA PHE A 18 -5.82 -4.86 3.38
C PHE A 18 -6.50 -6.00 2.62
N LEU A 19 -7.21 -5.70 1.53
CA LEU A 19 -7.79 -6.73 0.65
C LEU A 19 -6.71 -7.61 0.02
N VAL A 20 -5.59 -7.02 -0.40
CA VAL A 20 -4.43 -7.77 -0.92
C VAL A 20 -3.81 -8.65 0.17
N PHE A 21 -3.68 -8.14 1.39
CA PHE A 21 -3.19 -8.92 2.54
C PHE A 21 -4.08 -10.15 2.80
N ILE A 22 -5.40 -9.97 2.81
CA ILE A 22 -6.36 -11.08 2.97
C ILE A 22 -6.22 -12.09 1.84
N ALA A 23 -6.17 -11.62 0.59
CA ALA A 23 -6.05 -12.48 -0.58
C ALA A 23 -4.75 -13.31 -0.57
N LEU A 24 -3.64 -12.72 -0.14
CA LEU A 24 -2.35 -13.40 -0.02
C LEU A 24 -2.27 -14.33 1.19
N GLY A 25 -2.93 -13.97 2.30
CA GLY A 25 -2.97 -14.72 3.55
C GLY A 25 -3.91 -15.92 3.55
N GLY A 26 -4.61 -16.20 2.43
CA GLY A 26 -5.53 -17.33 2.31
C GLY A 26 -6.97 -17.04 2.77
N GLY A 27 -7.33 -15.76 2.94
CA GLY A 27 -8.67 -15.34 3.33
C GLY A 27 -8.90 -15.35 4.85
N PHE A 28 -10.14 -15.04 5.24
CA PHE A 28 -10.59 -15.26 6.61
C PHE A 28 -11.39 -16.55 6.68
N ALA A 29 -11.12 -17.38 7.68
CA ALA A 29 -11.91 -18.57 8.02
C ALA A 29 -13.24 -18.16 8.70
N SER A 30 -13.88 -19.10 9.42
CA SER A 30 -14.95 -18.77 10.37
C SER A 30 -14.50 -17.58 11.23
N HIS A 31 -15.34 -16.56 11.39
CA HIS A 31 -15.04 -15.23 12.01
C HIS A 31 -14.50 -14.13 11.07
N ALA A 32 -14.72 -14.22 9.77
CA ALA A 32 -14.31 -13.19 8.80
C ALA A 32 -14.75 -11.77 9.14
N VAL A 33 -15.97 -11.58 9.62
CA VAL A 33 -16.50 -10.24 9.96
C VAL A 33 -15.79 -9.65 11.17
N GLU A 34 -15.56 -10.46 12.21
CA GLU A 34 -14.88 -10.03 13.43
C GLU A 34 -13.40 -9.71 13.15
N ALA A 35 -12.71 -10.59 12.42
CA ALA A 35 -11.33 -10.36 12.01
C ALA A 35 -11.20 -9.09 11.13
N PHE A 36 -12.17 -8.86 10.22
CA PHE A 36 -12.21 -7.65 9.40
C PHE A 36 -12.37 -6.39 10.26
N LEU A 37 -13.32 -6.37 11.19
CA LEU A 37 -13.58 -5.21 12.04
C LEU A 37 -12.42 -4.89 13.00
N ILE A 38 -11.70 -5.92 13.45
CA ILE A 38 -10.55 -5.75 14.34
C ILE A 38 -9.32 -5.31 13.55
N LEU A 39 -9.00 -5.94 12.42
CA LEU A 39 -7.74 -5.72 11.71
C LEU A 39 -7.76 -4.48 10.80
N LEU A 40 -8.91 -4.10 10.25
CA LEU A 40 -9.01 -2.97 9.33
C LEU A 40 -8.53 -1.64 9.97
N PRO A 41 -8.92 -1.25 11.20
CA PRO A 41 -8.38 -0.05 11.85
C PRO A 41 -6.86 -0.04 11.97
N PHE A 42 -6.25 -1.18 12.31
CA PHE A 42 -4.79 -1.29 12.36
C PHE A 42 -4.17 -1.15 10.98
N ALA A 43 -4.77 -1.77 9.96
CA ALA A 43 -4.33 -1.62 8.57
C ALA A 43 -4.42 -0.15 8.10
N MET A 44 -5.47 0.59 8.50
CA MET A 44 -5.61 2.01 8.20
C MET A 44 -4.48 2.85 8.80
N ILE A 45 -4.12 2.60 10.06
CA ILE A 45 -3.06 3.33 10.76
C ILE A 45 -1.68 2.94 10.20
N ALA A 46 -1.40 1.64 10.12
CA ALA A 46 -0.12 1.11 9.67
C ALA A 46 0.14 1.43 8.18
N GLY A 47 -0.91 1.40 7.36
CA GLY A 47 -0.83 1.70 5.93
C GLY A 47 -0.69 3.19 5.60
N LEU A 48 -0.89 4.09 6.58
CA LEU A 48 -0.87 5.54 6.34
C LEU A 48 0.52 6.04 5.92
N VAL A 49 1.58 5.59 6.60
CA VAL A 49 2.96 6.01 6.27
C VAL A 49 3.37 5.52 4.87
N PRO A 50 3.22 4.22 4.52
CA PRO A 50 3.45 3.75 3.16
C PRO A 50 2.62 4.49 2.10
N ALA A 51 1.36 4.79 2.39
CA ALA A 51 0.45 5.52 1.49
C ALA A 51 0.91 6.97 1.23
N ILE A 52 1.34 7.68 2.28
CA ILE A 52 1.85 9.04 2.15
C ILE A 52 3.15 9.06 1.32
N LEU A 53 4.07 8.13 1.59
CA LEU A 53 5.32 8.01 0.84
C LEU A 53 5.05 7.71 -0.64
N THR A 54 4.19 6.74 -0.94
CA THR A 54 3.83 6.42 -2.32
C THR A 54 3.12 7.57 -3.03
N ALA A 55 2.26 8.32 -2.35
CA ALA A 55 1.63 9.52 -2.91
C ALA A 55 2.64 10.63 -3.25
N LEU A 56 3.67 10.81 -2.41
CA LEU A 56 4.75 11.77 -2.64
C LEU A 56 5.55 11.39 -3.89
N PHE A 57 5.96 10.12 -4.01
CA PHE A 57 6.69 9.63 -5.18
C PHE A 57 5.85 9.63 -6.44
N ASP A 58 4.56 9.26 -6.37
CA ASP A 58 3.64 9.39 -7.51
C ASP A 58 3.55 10.86 -7.98
N SER A 59 3.56 11.82 -7.06
CA SER A 59 3.61 13.26 -7.39
C SER A 59 4.94 13.69 -8.00
N ALA A 60 6.05 13.04 -7.64
CA ALA A 60 7.33 13.30 -8.27
C ALA A 60 7.37 12.74 -9.69
N PHE A 61 6.90 11.50 -9.89
CA PHE A 61 6.90 10.84 -11.21
C PHE A 61 6.00 11.51 -12.23
N GLU A 62 4.91 12.15 -11.80
CA GLU A 62 4.05 12.94 -12.70
C GLU A 62 4.74 14.18 -13.26
N LYS A 63 5.74 14.72 -12.57
CA LYS A 63 6.55 15.86 -13.05
C LYS A 63 7.67 15.43 -13.99
N TRP A 64 7.96 14.13 -14.08
CA TRP A 64 8.99 13.59 -14.95
C TRP A 64 8.40 13.19 -16.29
N PRO A 65 9.17 13.27 -17.40
CA PRO A 65 8.72 12.86 -18.74
C PRO A 65 8.70 11.33 -18.88
N LEU A 66 8.17 10.62 -17.87
CA LEU A 66 8.02 9.18 -17.88
C LEU A 66 6.78 8.79 -18.69
N ARG A 67 6.91 7.72 -19.48
CA ARG A 67 5.74 7.04 -20.07
C ARG A 67 4.83 6.53 -18.94
N ARG A 68 3.53 6.46 -19.21
CA ARG A 68 2.50 5.97 -18.26
C ARG A 68 2.89 4.67 -17.56
N SER A 69 3.39 3.69 -18.31
CA SER A 69 3.85 2.41 -17.77
C SER A 69 5.06 2.57 -16.83
N GLY A 70 5.99 3.47 -17.15
CA GLY A 70 7.17 3.74 -16.30
C GLY A 70 6.78 4.39 -14.97
N ARG A 71 5.77 5.27 -14.97
CA ARG A 71 5.19 5.82 -13.73
C ARG A 71 4.60 4.70 -12.86
N PHE A 72 3.78 3.82 -13.43
CA PHE A 72 3.19 2.71 -12.66
C PHE A 72 4.25 1.74 -12.13
N MET A 73 5.28 1.42 -12.91
CA MET A 73 6.39 0.60 -12.42
C MET A 73 7.15 1.28 -11.28
N GLY A 74 7.42 2.58 -11.39
CA GLY A 74 8.08 3.35 -10.34
C GLY A 74 7.25 3.40 -9.05
N VAL A 75 5.96 3.71 -9.17
CA VAL A 75 5.05 3.75 -8.02
C VAL A 75 4.87 2.36 -7.40
N ALA A 76 4.78 1.30 -8.20
CA ALA A 76 4.74 -0.07 -7.73
C ALA A 76 6.00 -0.44 -6.95
N ALA A 77 7.19 -0.07 -7.44
CA ALA A 77 8.45 -0.34 -6.77
C ALA A 77 8.56 0.38 -5.43
N ILE A 78 8.14 1.64 -5.37
CA ILE A 78 8.09 2.40 -4.11
C ILE A 78 7.08 1.77 -3.15
N GLY A 79 5.87 1.43 -3.61
CA GLY A 79 4.87 0.77 -2.77
C GLY A 79 5.34 -0.57 -2.25
N TYR A 80 6.01 -1.35 -3.10
CA TYR A 80 6.62 -2.62 -2.71
C TYR A 80 7.66 -2.40 -1.61
N ALA A 81 8.58 -1.45 -1.78
CA ALA A 81 9.62 -1.16 -0.80
C ALA A 81 9.04 -0.64 0.52
N THR A 82 8.05 0.27 0.47
CA THR A 82 7.47 0.87 1.68
C THR A 82 6.62 -0.12 2.49
N ALA A 83 6.10 -1.18 1.88
CA ALA A 83 5.42 -2.26 2.60
C ALA A 83 6.33 -2.95 3.62
N TYR A 84 7.64 -3.03 3.35
CA TYR A 84 8.62 -3.62 4.26
C TYR A 84 9.05 -2.69 5.39
N LEU A 85 8.64 -1.42 5.40
CA LEU A 85 8.95 -0.52 6.52
C LEU A 85 8.38 -1.04 7.84
N LEU A 86 7.18 -1.64 7.79
CA LEU A 86 6.54 -2.26 8.95
C LEU A 86 7.22 -3.57 9.38
N MET A 87 8.03 -4.17 8.51
CA MET A 87 8.82 -5.36 8.82
C MET A 87 10.23 -5.02 9.32
N LEU A 88 10.63 -3.74 9.34
CA LEU A 88 11.92 -3.33 9.91
C LEU A 88 11.99 -3.60 11.41
N GLU A 89 10.86 -3.63 12.11
CA GLU A 89 10.80 -3.98 13.54
C GLU A 89 11.29 -5.42 13.81
N ASN A 90 11.13 -6.34 12.84
CA ASN A 90 11.67 -7.69 12.93
C ASN A 90 13.22 -7.74 12.93
N LEU A 91 13.92 -6.65 12.60
CA LEU A 91 15.39 -6.58 12.71
C LEU A 91 15.85 -6.35 14.15
N VAL A 92 14.96 -5.87 15.02
CA VAL A 92 15.27 -5.50 16.41
C VAL A 92 14.66 -6.51 17.40
N GLU A 93 13.55 -7.13 17.04
CA GLU A 93 12.89 -8.13 17.88
C GLU A 93 13.46 -9.55 17.67
N THR A 94 13.68 -10.27 18.78
CA THR A 94 14.17 -11.66 18.80
C THR A 94 13.12 -12.68 18.35
N THR A 95 11.85 -12.28 18.25
CA THR A 95 10.73 -13.10 17.77
C THR A 95 10.15 -12.49 16.50
N VAL A 96 10.27 -13.19 15.39
CA VAL A 96 9.74 -12.75 14.09
C VAL A 96 8.22 -12.87 14.10
N SER A 97 7.51 -11.74 14.17
CA SER A 97 6.04 -11.71 14.19
C SER A 97 5.43 -12.03 12.82
N ILE A 98 6.12 -11.68 11.72
CA ILE A 98 5.69 -11.99 10.34
C ILE A 98 6.91 -12.47 9.54
N PRO A 99 6.92 -13.69 8.97
CA PRO A 99 8.03 -14.18 8.19
C PRO A 99 8.25 -13.29 6.96
N PHE A 100 9.51 -13.01 6.65
CA PHE A 100 9.87 -12.25 5.46
C PHE A 100 9.53 -13.08 4.21
N GLU A 101 8.58 -12.59 3.41
CA GLU A 101 8.22 -13.21 2.14
C GLU A 101 8.08 -12.15 1.06
N TYR A 102 8.57 -12.45 -0.14
CA TYR A 102 8.54 -11.53 -1.29
C TYR A 102 7.11 -11.12 -1.69
N ARG A 103 6.13 -12.00 -1.49
CA ARG A 103 4.74 -11.67 -1.81
C ARG A 103 4.17 -10.54 -0.95
N TRP A 104 4.71 -10.29 0.25
CA TRP A 104 4.20 -9.23 1.12
C TRP A 104 4.43 -7.82 0.57
N GLY A 105 5.44 -7.60 -0.27
CA GLY A 105 5.59 -6.32 -0.96
C GLY A 105 4.42 -6.00 -1.90
N LEU A 106 3.66 -7.00 -2.37
CA LEU A 106 2.47 -6.75 -3.18
C LEU A 106 1.37 -5.98 -2.42
N ILE A 107 1.35 -6.07 -1.08
CA ILE A 107 0.43 -5.32 -0.22
C ILE A 107 0.61 -3.82 -0.39
N GLY A 108 1.82 -3.35 -0.69
CA GLY A 108 2.05 -1.94 -0.98
C GLY A 108 2.05 -1.64 -2.49
N ALA A 109 2.57 -2.54 -3.32
CA ALA A 109 2.69 -2.31 -4.76
C ALA A 109 1.33 -2.17 -5.46
N ILE A 110 0.39 -3.08 -5.18
CA ILE A 110 -0.94 -3.11 -5.81
C ILE A 110 -1.76 -1.87 -5.46
N PRO A 111 -1.97 -1.49 -4.18
CA PRO A 111 -2.70 -0.27 -3.86
C PRO A 111 -2.00 0.99 -4.38
N ALA A 112 -0.66 1.03 -4.42
CA ALA A 112 0.05 2.20 -4.96
C ALA A 112 -0.27 2.43 -6.45
N VAL A 113 -0.24 1.37 -7.27
CA VAL A 113 -0.64 1.45 -8.68
C VAL A 113 -2.12 1.78 -8.83
N PHE A 114 -2.98 1.13 -8.03
CA PHE A 114 -4.42 1.36 -8.07
C PHE A 114 -4.78 2.81 -7.72
N CYS A 115 -4.19 3.37 -6.66
CA CYS A 115 -4.37 4.76 -6.25
C CYS A 115 -3.79 5.75 -7.28
N SER A 116 -2.64 5.44 -7.90
CA SER A 116 -2.06 6.24 -8.98
C SER A 116 -3.00 6.30 -10.19
N TRP A 117 -3.54 5.15 -10.59
CA TRP A 117 -4.52 5.04 -11.69
C TRP A 117 -5.83 5.77 -11.38
N LEU A 118 -6.39 5.60 -10.18
CA LEU A 118 -7.59 6.33 -9.74
C LEU A 118 -7.38 7.85 -9.76
N ASN A 119 -6.22 8.31 -9.32
CA ASN A 119 -5.91 9.75 -9.35
C ASN A 119 -5.75 10.26 -10.80
N GLU A 120 -5.22 9.45 -11.72
CA GLU A 120 -5.18 9.81 -13.15
C GLU A 120 -6.60 9.90 -13.76
N LEU A 121 -7.49 8.98 -13.42
CA LEU A 121 -8.89 9.03 -13.84
C LEU A 121 -9.60 10.27 -13.32
N ALA A 122 -9.36 10.65 -12.06
CA ALA A 122 -9.96 11.83 -11.44
C ALA A 122 -9.38 13.17 -11.95
N THR A 123 -8.31 13.14 -12.77
CA THR A 123 -7.75 14.33 -13.45
C THR A 123 -8.22 14.52 -14.88
N ARG A 124 -8.85 13.49 -15.48
CA ARG A 124 -9.42 13.57 -16.83
C ARG A 124 -10.80 14.19 -16.80
#